data_AF-A0A6I3E9D8-F1
#
_entry.id   AF-A0A6I3E9D8-F1
#
_cell.length_a   1.000
_cell.length_b   1.000
_cell.length_c   1.000
_cell.angle_alpha   90.00
_cell.angle_beta   90.00
_cell.angle_gamma   90.00
#
_symmetry.space_group_name_H-M   'P 1'
#
loop_
_entity.id
_entity.type
_entity.pdbx_description
1 polymer ?
#
loop_
_entity_poly.entity_id
_entity_poly.type
_entity_poly.pdbx_seq_one_letter_code
_entity_poly.pdbx_strand_id
1 'polypeptide(L)'
;MKLLSRRLMLSVIWMVVVMLWSAARILAVSVWLSEYGISTKIFAAVEISSSLIYGASSAKAVSNHFRKQKLSVLFWGFIAFASYITPDAYVLINGRTLPTIYYIVIVLLAVFFGAYAVFVIAKTARST
;
A
#
# COMPACT_ATOMS: atom_id res chain seq x y z
N MET A 1 29.89 1.58 9.35
CA MET A 1 28.74 2.07 10.16
C MET A 1 27.80 3.04 9.44
N LYS A 2 28.26 4.06 8.69
CA LYS A 2 27.38 5.08 8.08
C LYS A 2 26.28 4.56 7.13
N LEU A 3 26.57 3.51 6.32
CA LEU A 3 25.59 2.96 5.37
C LEU A 3 24.43 2.19 6.01
N LEU A 4 24.70 1.47 7.11
CA LEU A 4 23.66 0.74 7.86
C LEU A 4 22.70 1.71 8.56
N SER A 5 23.25 2.75 9.17
CA SER A 5 22.48 3.84 9.79
C SER A 5 21.59 4.57 8.78
N ARG A 6 22.10 4.87 7.57
CA ARG A 6 21.30 5.51 6.51
C ARG A 6 20.14 4.63 6.05
N ARG A 7 20.36 3.32 5.87
CA ARG A 7 19.28 2.38 5.47
C ARG A 7 18.22 2.26 6.56
N LEU A 8 18.63 2.16 7.82
CA LEU A 8 17.70 2.12 8.95
C LEU A 8 16.86 3.41 9.02
N MET A 9 17.51 4.56 8.89
CA MET A 9 16.85 5.87 8.89
C MET A 9 15.83 5.99 7.76
N LEU A 10 16.17 5.58 6.53
CA LEU A 10 15.23 5.59 5.40
C LEU A 10 14.04 4.65 5.63
N SER A 11 14.27 3.45 6.19
CA SER A 11 13.18 2.52 6.53
C SER A 11 12.26 3.08 7.61
N VAL A 12 12.80 3.76 8.62
CA VAL A 12 12.00 4.41 9.69
C VAL A 12 11.20 5.58 9.13
N ILE A 13 11.84 6.46 8.34
CA ILE A 13 11.14 7.58 7.68
C ILE A 13 10.03 7.05 6.78
N TRP A 14 10.30 6.01 5.99
CA TRP A 14 9.30 5.36 5.14
C TRP A 14 8.13 4.82 5.95
N MET A 15 8.41 4.12 7.05
CA MET A 15 7.36 3.62 7.96
C MET A 15 6.53 4.77 8.54
N VAL A 16 7.16 5.87 8.96
CA VAL A 16 6.44 7.06 9.47
C VAL A 16 5.52 7.63 8.38
N VAL A 17 6.01 7.79 7.16
CA VAL A 17 5.20 8.28 6.02
C VAL A 17 4.00 7.35 5.75
N VAL A 18 4.22 6.04 5.75
CA VAL A 18 3.16 5.03 5.59
C VAL A 18 2.12 5.15 6.70
N MET A 19 2.55 5.32 7.96
CA MET A 19 1.64 5.47 9.08
C MET A 19 0.87 6.80 9.06
N LEU A 20 1.49 7.89 8.60
CA LEU A 20 0.80 9.17 8.39
C LEU A 20 -0.27 9.06 7.29
N TRP A 21 0.05 8.37 6.20
CA TRP A 21 -0.90 8.09 5.14
C TRP A 21 -2.07 7.21 5.63
N SER A 22 -1.76 6.17 6.42
CA SER A 22 -2.75 5.32 7.10
C SER A 22 -3.72 6.16 7.94
N ALA A 23 -3.21 7.07 8.76
CA ALA A 23 -4.04 7.98 9.56
C ALA A 23 -4.96 8.86 8.68
N ALA A 24 -4.42 9.41 7.58
CA ALA A 24 -5.20 10.20 6.64
C ALA A 24 -6.35 9.39 6.00
N ARG A 25 -6.10 8.12 5.63
CA ARG A 25 -7.15 7.23 5.09
C ARG A 25 -8.22 6.88 6.13
N ILE A 26 -7.83 6.65 7.38
CA ILE A 26 -8.79 6.40 8.46
C ILE A 26 -9.70 7.62 8.67
N LEU A 27 -9.12 8.83 8.66
CA LEU A 27 -9.90 10.06 8.74
C LEU A 27 -10.84 10.21 7.55
N ALA A 28 -10.35 9.98 6.33
CA ALA A 28 -11.18 10.01 5.12
C ALA A 28 -12.36 9.04 5.20
N VAL A 29 -12.14 7.80 5.63
CA VAL A 29 -13.23 6.81 5.82
C VAL A 29 -14.18 7.23 6.93
N SER A 30 -13.66 7.75 8.04
CA SER A 30 -14.48 8.22 9.15
C SER A 30 -15.41 9.35 8.75
N VAL A 31 -14.93 10.28 7.91
CA VAL A 31 -15.68 11.48 7.51
C VAL A 31 -16.62 11.19 6.34
N TRP A 32 -16.17 10.45 5.33
CA TRP A 32 -16.92 10.30 4.08
C TRP A 32 -17.56 8.93 3.87
N LEU A 33 -17.09 7.87 4.54
CA LEU A 33 -17.56 6.50 4.27
C LEU A 33 -18.33 5.84 5.42
N SER A 34 -18.28 6.42 6.62
CA SER A 34 -18.95 5.87 7.80
C SER A 34 -20.48 5.81 7.66
N GLU A 35 -21.06 6.71 6.88
CA GLU A 35 -22.50 6.72 6.56
C GLU A 35 -22.95 5.58 5.64
N TYR A 36 -22.03 4.96 4.89
CA TYR A 36 -22.35 3.89 3.94
C TYR A 36 -22.24 2.47 4.53
N GLY A 37 -22.37 2.36 5.86
CA GLY A 37 -22.33 1.08 6.59
C GLY A 37 -20.92 0.54 6.85
N ILE A 38 -19.88 1.32 6.58
CA ILE A 38 -18.49 0.94 6.82
C ILE A 38 -18.12 1.23 8.27
N SER A 39 -17.79 0.18 9.02
CA SER A 39 -17.27 0.34 10.39
C SER A 39 -15.86 0.95 10.37
N THR A 40 -15.76 2.22 10.78
CA THR A 40 -14.48 2.94 10.90
C THR A 40 -13.50 2.25 11.83
N LYS A 41 -13.97 1.60 12.91
CA LYS A 41 -13.11 0.90 13.87
C LYS A 41 -12.44 -0.32 13.24
N ILE A 42 -13.22 -1.11 12.50
CA ILE A 42 -12.69 -2.29 11.79
C ILE A 42 -11.77 -1.83 10.65
N PHE A 43 -12.18 -0.81 9.89
CA PHE A 43 -11.32 -0.22 8.86
C PHE A 43 -9.98 0.24 9.44
N ALA A 44 -9.98 0.96 10.57
CA ALA A 44 -8.76 1.42 11.21
C ALA A 44 -7.84 0.27 11.64
N ALA A 45 -8.39 -0.81 12.21
CA ALA A 45 -7.61 -1.98 12.56
C ALA A 45 -6.99 -2.66 11.32
N VAL A 46 -7.76 -2.80 10.25
CA VAL A 46 -7.30 -3.36 8.97
C VAL A 46 -6.23 -2.46 8.34
N GLU A 47 -6.47 -1.15 8.28
CA GLU A 47 -5.58 -0.16 7.68
C GLU A 47 -4.24 -0.10 8.42
N ILE A 48 -4.25 -0.03 9.76
CA ILE A 48 -3.01 0.04 10.57
C ILE A 48 -2.19 -1.24 10.43
N SER A 49 -2.82 -2.41 10.61
CA SER A 49 -2.13 -3.69 10.51
C SER A 49 -1.56 -3.91 9.10
N SER A 50 -2.35 -3.60 8.07
CA SER A 50 -1.93 -3.68 6.67
C SER A 50 -0.80 -2.70 6.36
N SER A 51 -0.86 -1.47 6.87
CA SER A 51 0.16 -0.44 6.66
C SER A 51 1.51 -0.83 7.29
N LEU A 52 1.51 -1.42 8.48
CA LEU A 52 2.73 -1.93 9.11
C LEU A 52 3.38 -3.04 8.28
N ILE A 53 2.57 -3.99 7.80
CA ILE A 53 3.04 -5.08 6.94
C ILE A 53 3.56 -4.51 5.61
N TYR A 54 2.84 -3.58 5.00
CA TYR A 54 3.23 -2.90 3.76
C TYR A 54 4.56 -2.17 3.93
N GLY A 55 4.70 -1.32 4.94
CA GLY A 55 5.92 -0.54 5.17
C GLY A 55 7.15 -1.44 5.34
N ALA A 56 7.02 -2.52 6.11
CA ALA A 56 8.11 -3.46 6.34
C ALA A 56 8.45 -4.30 5.10
N SER A 57 7.44 -4.83 4.40
CA SER A 57 7.63 -5.67 3.22
C SER A 57 8.12 -4.89 2.00
N SER A 58 7.60 -3.69 1.75
CA SER A 58 8.06 -2.80 0.69
C SER A 58 9.52 -2.37 0.89
N ALA A 59 9.91 -2.01 2.13
CA ALA A 59 11.30 -1.71 2.46
C ALA A 59 12.24 -2.91 2.21
N LYS A 60 11.79 -4.13 2.55
CA LYS A 60 12.54 -5.37 2.24
C LYS A 60 12.65 -5.61 0.74
N ALA A 61 11.56 -5.43 -0.02
CA ALA A 61 11.56 -5.57 -1.48
C ALA A 61 12.58 -4.63 -2.12
N VAL A 62 12.59 -3.35 -1.73
CA VAL A 62 13.55 -2.35 -2.20
C VAL A 62 14.99 -2.72 -1.80
N SER A 63 15.23 -3.10 -0.54
CA SER A 63 16.56 -3.48 -0.07
C SER A 63 17.13 -4.69 -0.84
N ASN A 64 16.29 -5.69 -1.12
CA ASN A 64 16.66 -6.89 -1.87
C ASN A 64 16.84 -6.64 -3.36
N HIS A 65 16.19 -5.60 -3.91
CA HIS A 65 16.39 -5.17 -5.30
C HIS A 65 17.83 -4.69 -5.50
N PHE A 66 18.37 -3.87 -4.59
CA PHE A 66 19.78 -3.47 -4.63
C PHE A 66 20.76 -4.63 -4.46
N ARG A 67 20.33 -5.73 -3.83
CA ARG A 67 21.12 -6.96 -3.68
C ARG A 67 20.96 -7.93 -4.86
N LYS A 68 20.21 -7.55 -5.91
CA LYS A 68 19.90 -8.38 -7.10
C LYS A 68 19.21 -9.71 -6.77
N GLN A 69 18.53 -9.83 -5.62
CA GLN A 69 17.86 -11.07 -5.19
C GLN A 69 16.43 -11.16 -5.74
N LYS A 70 16.29 -11.48 -7.03
CA LYS A 70 15.01 -11.41 -7.77
C LYS A 70 13.83 -12.12 -7.09
N LEU A 71 14.03 -13.36 -6.62
CA LEU A 71 12.96 -14.15 -5.99
C LEU A 71 12.46 -13.51 -4.68
N SER A 72 13.40 -12.98 -3.89
CA SER A 72 13.10 -12.29 -2.64
C SER A 72 12.37 -10.96 -2.89
N VAL A 73 12.76 -10.23 -3.93
CA VAL A 73 12.05 -9.00 -4.36
C VAL A 73 10.60 -9.33 -4.72
N LEU A 74 10.36 -10.38 -5.49
CA LEU A 74 9.00 -10.80 -5.87
C LEU A 74 8.17 -11.20 -4.65
N PHE A 75 8.74 -12.02 -3.75
CA PHE A 75 8.05 -12.46 -2.53
C PHE A 75 7.66 -11.28 -1.63
N TRP A 76 8.61 -10.41 -1.30
CA TRP A 76 8.34 -9.24 -0.46
C TRP A 76 7.47 -8.20 -1.17
N GLY A 77 7.61 -8.07 -2.49
CA GLY A 77 6.76 -7.22 -3.32
C GLY A 77 5.31 -7.70 -3.35
N PHE A 78 5.08 -9.01 -3.41
CA PHE A 78 3.74 -9.59 -3.35
C PHE A 78 3.08 -9.36 -1.98
N ILE A 79 3.82 -9.54 -0.88
CA ILE A 79 3.32 -9.23 0.47
C ILE A 79 2.97 -7.74 0.58
N ALA A 80 3.82 -6.86 0.04
CA ALA A 80 3.54 -5.42 0.02
C ALA A 80 2.27 -5.12 -0.78
N PHE A 81 2.10 -5.72 -1.95
CA PHE A 81 0.90 -5.54 -2.76
C PHE A 81 -0.37 -6.02 -2.04
N ALA A 82 -0.34 -7.24 -1.49
CA ALA A 82 -1.48 -7.82 -0.79
C ALA A 82 -1.87 -7.00 0.45
N SER A 83 -0.89 -6.54 1.23
CA SER A 83 -1.17 -5.66 2.36
C SER A 83 -1.71 -4.30 1.92
N TYR A 84 -1.16 -3.70 0.85
CA TYR A 84 -1.65 -2.42 0.35
C TYR A 84 -3.13 -2.44 -0.08
N ILE A 85 -3.57 -3.49 -0.77
CA ILE A 85 -4.94 -3.59 -1.31
C ILE A 85 -5.98 -4.06 -0.27
N THR A 86 -5.55 -4.64 0.85
CA THR A 86 -6.44 -5.22 1.86
C THR A 86 -7.48 -4.22 2.41
N PRO A 87 -7.11 -2.97 2.77
CA PRO A 87 -8.09 -2.00 3.27
C PRO A 87 -9.10 -1.56 2.22
N ASP A 88 -8.68 -1.45 0.95
CA ASP A 88 -9.58 -1.13 -0.17
C ASP A 88 -10.57 -2.26 -0.41
N ALA A 89 -10.09 -3.51 -0.38
CA ALA A 89 -10.96 -4.68 -0.49
C ALA A 89 -12.02 -4.70 0.63
N TYR A 90 -11.65 -4.35 1.86
CA TYR A 90 -12.62 -4.22 2.95
C TYR A 90 -13.70 -3.18 2.66
N VAL A 91 -13.33 -1.99 2.17
CA VAL A 91 -14.29 -0.93 1.79
C VAL A 91 -15.24 -1.41 0.69
N LEU A 92 -14.69 -2.02 -0.36
CA LEU A 92 -15.46 -2.50 -1.51
C LEU A 92 -16.45 -3.61 -1.14
N ILE A 93 -16.05 -4.52 -0.26
CA ILE A 93 -16.89 -5.65 0.18
C ILE A 93 -17.99 -5.19 1.15
N ASN A 94 -17.72 -4.21 2.02
CA ASN A 94 -18.62 -3.85 3.12
C ASN A 94 -19.47 -2.60 2.87
N GLY A 95 -19.14 -1.77 1.88
CA GLY A 95 -19.88 -0.54 1.59
C GLY A 95 -21.22 -0.77 0.89
N ARG A 96 -22.22 -1.31 1.61
CA ARG A 96 -23.51 -1.76 1.06
C ARG A 96 -24.31 -0.68 0.32
N THR A 97 -24.08 0.60 0.61
CA THR A 97 -24.79 1.74 0.00
C THR A 97 -23.84 2.77 -0.61
N LEU A 98 -22.59 2.40 -0.87
CA LEU A 98 -21.62 3.32 -1.47
C LEU A 98 -22.11 3.79 -2.86
N PRO A 99 -22.16 5.11 -3.11
CA PRO A 99 -22.41 5.63 -4.45
C PRO A 99 -21.40 5.05 -5.45
N THR A 100 -21.87 4.70 -6.64
CA THR A 100 -21.06 4.05 -7.69
C THR A 100 -19.77 4.81 -8.01
N ILE A 101 -19.76 6.14 -7.83
CA ILE A 101 -18.57 6.98 -8.02
C ILE A 101 -17.38 6.54 -7.15
N TYR A 102 -17.59 6.10 -5.91
CA TYR A 102 -16.49 5.67 -5.04
C TYR A 102 -15.84 4.37 -5.54
N TYR A 103 -16.65 3.41 -6.00
CA TYR A 103 -16.16 2.20 -6.65
C TYR A 103 -15.34 2.51 -7.90
N ILE A 104 -15.86 3.40 -8.74
CA ILE A 104 -15.19 3.83 -9.97
C ILE A 104 -13.84 4.47 -9.65
N VAL A 105 -13.78 5.38 -8.66
CA VAL A 105 -12.55 6.05 -8.26
C VAL A 105 -11.52 5.04 -7.74
N ILE A 106 -11.91 4.13 -6.85
CA ILE A 106 -10.99 3.12 -6.29
C ILE A 106 -10.43 2.22 -7.41
N VAL A 107 -11.30 1.72 -8.30
CA VAL A 107 -10.90 0.85 -9.42
C VAL A 107 -10.02 1.61 -10.41
N LEU A 108 -10.36 2.86 -10.77
CA LEU A 108 -9.55 3.67 -11.68
C LEU A 108 -8.16 3.94 -11.11
N LEU A 109 -8.06 4.29 -9.83
CA LEU A 109 -6.76 4.49 -9.18
C LEU A 109 -5.96 3.18 -9.16
N ALA A 110 -6.58 2.05 -8.81
CA ALA A 110 -5.92 0.75 -8.81
C ALA A 110 -5.40 0.38 -10.22
N VAL A 111 -6.21 0.56 -11.26
CA VAL A 111 -5.82 0.29 -12.65
C VAL A 111 -4.73 1.25 -13.11
N PHE A 112 -4.86 2.54 -12.81
CA PHE A 112 -3.90 3.56 -13.24
C PHE A 112 -2.51 3.33 -12.60
N PHE A 113 -2.45 3.17 -11.27
CA PHE A 113 -1.18 2.91 -10.58
C PHE A 113 -0.62 1.52 -10.91
N GLY A 114 -1.48 0.51 -11.06
CA GLY A 114 -1.07 -0.82 -11.49
C GLY A 114 -0.47 -0.82 -12.89
N ALA A 115 -1.13 -0.18 -13.85
CA ALA A 115 -0.64 -0.02 -15.22
C ALA A 115 0.67 0.78 -15.26
N TYR A 116 0.77 1.86 -14.48
CA TYR A 116 2.01 2.64 -14.36
C TYR A 116 3.16 1.79 -13.81
N ALA A 117 2.91 0.98 -12.77
CA ALA A 117 3.92 0.08 -12.22
C ALA A 117 4.40 -0.94 -13.26
N VAL A 118 3.48 -1.59 -13.99
CA VAL A 118 3.81 -2.53 -15.07
C VAL A 118 4.61 -1.84 -16.17
N PHE A 119 4.20 -0.64 -16.58
CA PHE A 119 4.90 0.15 -17.59
C PHE A 119 6.34 0.45 -17.18
N VAL A 120 6.56 0.90 -15.94
CA VAL A 120 7.89 1.18 -15.40
C VAL A 120 8.75 -0.10 -15.39
N ILE A 121 8.21 -1.21 -14.89
CA ILE A 121 8.92 -2.50 -14.86
C ILE A 121 9.30 -2.96 -16.28
N ALA A 122 8.35 -2.91 -17.22
CA ALA A 122 8.58 -3.30 -18.61
C ALA A 122 9.58 -2.38 -19.33
N LYS A 123 9.62 -1.09 -18.96
CA LYS A 123 10.62 -0.14 -19.47
C LYS A 123 12.02 -0.48 -18.94
N THR A 124 12.15 -0.74 -17.64
CA THR A 124 13.43 -1.12 -17.01
C THR A 124 13.95 -2.46 -17.53
N ALA A 125 13.07 -3.44 -17.76
CA ALA A 125 13.44 -4.74 -18.31
C ALA A 125 13.98 -4.66 -19.75
N ARG A 126 13.52 -3.67 -20.54
CA ARG A 126 13.98 -3.44 -21.92
C ARG A 126 15.29 -2.64 -22.01
N SER A 127 15.66 -1.90 -20.96
CA SER A 127 16.89 -1.09 -20.93
C SER A 127 18.10 -1.81 -20.33
N THR A 128 17.96 -3.08 -19.93
CA THR A 128 19.01 -3.92 -19.34
C THR A 128 19.39 -5.00 -20.34
#